data_AF-A0A3Q0II59-F1
#
_entry.id   AF-A0A3Q0II59-F1
#
_cell.length_a   1.000
_cell.length_b   1.000
_cell.length_c   1.000
_cell.angle_alpha   90.00
_cell.angle_beta   90.00
_cell.angle_gamma   90.00
#
_symmetry.space_group_name_H-M   'P 1'
#
loop_
_entity.id
_entity.type
_entity.pdbx_description
1 polymer ?
#
loop_
_entity_poly.entity_id
_entity_poly.type
_entity_poly.pdbx_seq_one_letter_code
_entity_poly.pdbx_strand_id
1 'polypeptide(L)'
;MSTPGSAPTATVDSMFYAVDHFHKRNFEKCAAICTELLAKNPYDKAAWTLKMRSLTSQLSVDDLEAEEEGIADSVLDTNTIATAARPGTSLKTAANVVENLCRILTILF
;
A
#
# COMPACT_ATOMS: atom_id res chain seq x y z
N MET A 1 -6.36 -20.85 20.48
CA MET A 1 -4.91 -20.92 20.25
C MET A 1 -4.39 -19.53 19.93
N SER A 2 -4.04 -18.78 20.98
CA SER A 2 -3.20 -17.58 20.96
C SER A 2 -2.91 -17.28 22.42
N THR A 3 -1.88 -17.94 22.96
CA THR A 3 -1.32 -17.52 24.25
C THR A 3 -0.92 -16.05 24.11
N PRO A 4 -1.30 -15.14 25.02
CA PRO A 4 -0.71 -13.81 25.07
C PRO A 4 0.77 -14.00 25.41
N GLY A 5 1.56 -14.08 24.35
CA GLY A 5 2.94 -14.54 24.37
C GLY A 5 3.81 -13.48 25.01
N SER A 6 4.24 -13.79 26.23
CA SER A 6 5.28 -13.16 27.02
C SER A 6 5.07 -11.68 27.34
N ALA A 7 4.61 -11.45 28.57
CA ALA A 7 4.90 -10.24 29.31
C ALA A 7 6.40 -9.87 29.14
N PRO A 8 6.72 -8.58 29.05
CA PRO A 8 8.09 -8.10 28.87
C PRO A 8 8.97 -8.62 30.01
N THR A 9 10.07 -9.29 29.64
CA THR A 9 11.12 -9.70 30.56
C THR A 9 11.54 -8.49 31.38
N ALA A 10 11.38 -8.55 32.70
CA ALA A 10 11.38 -7.43 33.65
C ALA A 10 12.69 -6.60 33.74
N THR A 11 13.64 -6.79 32.83
CA THR A 11 14.92 -6.09 32.76
C THR A 11 14.94 -4.94 31.75
N VAL A 12 14.07 -4.96 30.73
CA VAL A 12 14.01 -3.92 29.67
C VAL A 12 12.63 -3.27 29.61
N ASP A 13 12.60 -1.98 29.30
CA ASP A 13 11.36 -1.20 29.24
C ASP A 13 10.38 -1.76 28.20
N SER A 14 9.10 -1.86 28.59
CA SER A 14 8.05 -2.45 27.77
C SER A 14 7.76 -1.64 26.51
N MET A 15 7.93 -0.31 26.57
CA MET A 15 7.77 0.56 25.40
C MET A 15 8.85 0.27 24.35
N PHE A 16 10.09 0.06 24.78
CA PHE A 16 11.21 -0.24 23.88
C PHE A 16 10.94 -1.50 23.06
N TYR A 17 10.43 -2.56 23.70
CA TYR A 17 10.10 -3.81 23.01
C TYR A 17 8.97 -3.63 21.98
N ALA A 18 7.96 -2.80 22.28
CA ALA A 18 6.90 -2.48 21.32
C ALA A 18 7.46 -1.80 20.05
N VAL A 19 8.40 -0.87 20.20
CA VAL A 19 9.06 -0.19 19.07
C VAL A 19 9.91 -1.15 18.25
N ASP A 20 10.64 -2.07 18.89
CA ASP A 20 11.42 -3.10 18.19
C ASP A 20 10.51 -4.01 17.32
N HIS A 21 9.35 -4.43 17.84
CA HIS A 21 8.36 -5.18 17.05
C HIS A 21 7.80 -4.38 15.89
N PHE A 22 7.57 -3.08 16.09
CA PHE A 22 7.11 -2.19 15.02
C PHE A 22 8.12 -2.12 13.86
N HIS A 23 9.42 -2.01 14.15
CA HIS A 23 10.47 -2.01 13.12
C HIS A 23 10.59 -3.36 12.39
N LYS A 24 10.33 -4.47 13.10
CA LYS A 24 10.29 -5.82 12.51
C LYS A 24 9.02 -6.09 11.69
N ARG A 25 8.15 -5.09 11.49
CA ARG A 25 6.83 -5.20 10.85
C ARG A 25 5.88 -6.19 11.54
N ASN A 26 6.12 -6.50 12.81
CA ASN A 26 5.25 -7.37 13.60
C ASN A 26 4.20 -6.55 14.35
N PHE A 27 3.18 -6.12 13.62
CA PHE A 27 2.22 -5.15 14.13
C PHE A 27 1.21 -5.72 15.13
N GLU A 28 0.85 -7.01 15.02
CA GLU A 28 -0.07 -7.67 15.96
C GLU A 28 0.48 -7.68 17.39
N LYS A 29 1.75 -8.07 17.54
CA LYS A 29 2.42 -8.10 18.85
C LYS A 29 2.61 -6.71 19.43
N CYS A 30 2.96 -5.73 18.59
CA CYS A 30 3.07 -4.33 19.01
C CYS A 30 1.74 -3.82 19.57
N ALA A 31 0.62 -4.07 18.87
CA ALA A 31 -0.70 -3.63 19.32
C ALA A 31 -1.11 -4.27 20.66
N ALA A 32 -0.79 -5.55 20.88
CA ALA A 32 -1.03 -6.24 22.15
C ALA A 32 -0.23 -5.61 23.31
N ILE A 33 1.07 -5.38 23.14
CA ILE A 33 1.91 -4.75 24.17
C ILE A 33 1.42 -3.33 24.48
N CYS A 34 1.06 -2.55 23.45
CA CYS A 34 0.49 -1.21 23.66
C CYS A 34 -0.86 -1.25 24.39
N THR A 35 -1.70 -2.28 24.20
CA THR A 35 -2.96 -2.43 24.97
C THR A 35 -2.71 -2.67 26.45
N GLU A 36 -1.70 -3.48 26.79
CA GLU A 36 -1.31 -3.72 28.18
C GLU A 36 -0.71 -2.47 28.83
N LEU A 37 0.07 -1.68 28.08
CA LEU A 37 0.60 -0.40 28.53
C LEU A 37 -0.49 0.63 28.80
N LEU A 38 -1.46 0.76 27.89
CA LEU A 38 -2.60 1.67 28.02
C LEU A 38 -3.54 1.29 29.17
N ALA A 39 -3.66 -0.01 29.49
CA ALA A 39 -4.44 -0.48 30.64
C ALA A 39 -3.83 -0.02 31.98
N LYS A 40 -2.50 0.12 32.06
CA LYS A 40 -1.80 0.63 33.24
C LYS A 40 -1.83 2.15 33.32
N ASN A 41 -1.56 2.82 32.19
CA ASN A 41 -1.47 4.27 32.09
C ASN A 41 -2.31 4.79 30.91
N PRO A 42 -3.55 5.25 31.15
CA PRO A 42 -4.45 5.67 30.07
C PRO A 42 -4.05 6.99 29.39
N TYR A 43 -3.18 7.80 30.01
CA TYR A 43 -2.75 9.09 29.47
C TYR A 43 -1.41 9.05 28.73
N ASP A 44 -0.86 7.86 28.46
CA ASP A 44 0.39 7.74 27.70
C ASP A 44 0.15 7.96 26.20
N LYS A 45 0.49 9.18 25.74
CA LYS A 45 0.38 9.58 24.34
C LYS A 45 1.31 8.77 23.42
N ALA A 46 2.47 8.33 23.91
CA ALA A 46 3.44 7.59 23.11
C ALA A 46 2.92 6.18 22.81
N ALA A 47 2.38 5.49 23.82
CA ALA A 47 1.80 4.15 23.63
C ALA A 47 0.55 4.20 22.73
N TRP A 48 -0.26 5.26 22.85
CA TRP A 48 -1.43 5.45 22.01
C TRP A 48 -1.07 5.69 20.54
N THR A 49 -0.14 6.60 20.28
CA THR A 49 0.31 6.91 18.90
C THR A 49 0.99 5.70 18.25
N LEU A 50 1.82 4.95 19.00
CA LEU A 50 2.44 3.73 18.51
C LEU A 50 1.39 2.67 18.14
N LYS A 51 0.37 2.49 18.99
CA LYS A 51 -0.75 1.58 18.70
C LYS A 51 -1.50 1.98 17.44
N MET A 52 -1.92 3.24 17.32
CA MET A 52 -2.64 3.71 16.13
C MET A 52 -1.81 3.52 14.86
N ARG A 53 -0.51 3.85 14.91
CA ARG A 53 0.40 3.63 13.79
C ARG A 53 0.51 2.15 13.42
N SER A 54 0.64 1.26 14.41
CA SER A 54 0.70 -0.19 14.17
C SER A 54 -0.57 -0.74 13.51
N LEU A 55 -1.75 -0.19 13.82
CA LEU A 55 -3.02 -0.61 13.22
C LEU A 55 -3.16 -0.11 11.78
N THR A 56 -2.80 1.15 11.52
CA THR A 56 -2.82 1.70 10.16
C THR A 56 -1.81 0.98 9.25
N SER A 57 -0.60 0.72 9.74
CA SER A 57 0.44 0.04 8.95
C SER A 57 0.09 -1.42 8.61
N GLN A 58 -0.85 -2.06 9.30
CA GLN A 58 -1.34 -3.40 8.92
C GLN A 58 -2.19 -3.40 7.66
N LEU A 59 -2.90 -2.30 7.40
CA LEU A 59 -3.90 -2.17 6.34
C LEU A 59 -3.48 -1.16 5.28
N SER A 60 -2.30 -0.56 5.43
CA SER A 60 -1.76 0.40 4.48
C SER A 60 -1.46 -0.34 3.17
N VAL A 61 -2.15 0.03 2.11
CA VAL A 61 -1.86 -0.35 0.73
C VAL A 61 -1.13 0.82 0.09
N ASP A 62 -0.14 0.54 -0.75
CA ASP A 62 0.58 1.59 -1.47
C ASP A 62 -0.35 2.20 -2.52
N ASP A 63 -0.52 3.52 -2.49
CA ASP A 63 -1.48 4.23 -3.35
C ASP A 63 -1.18 4.06 -4.86
N LEU A 64 0.07 3.78 -5.23
CA LEU A 64 0.48 3.52 -6.62
C LEU A 64 -0.10 2.21 -7.18
N GLU A 65 -0.33 1.21 -6.33
CA GLU A 65 -0.97 -0.05 -6.76
C GLU A 65 -2.50 0.07 -6.80
N ALA A 66 -3.06 1.13 -6.21
CA ALA A 66 -4.49 1.37 -6.14
C ALA A 66 -5.06 2.17 -7.33
N GLU A 67 -4.23 2.49 -8.33
CA GLU A 67 -4.66 3.17 -9.57
C GLU A 67 -5.47 2.20 -10.46
N GLU A 68 -6.74 1.97 -10.11
CA GLU A 68 -7.72 1.29 -10.96
C GLU A 68 -8.38 2.32 -11.89
N GLU A 69 -8.03 2.29 -13.18
CA GLU A 69 -8.68 3.15 -14.20
C GLU A 69 -10.13 2.69 -14.40
N GLY A 70 -11.09 3.48 -13.90
CA GLY A 70 -12.51 3.20 -14.06
C GLY A 70 -12.98 3.34 -15.51
N ILE A 71 -14.03 2.59 -15.89
CA ILE A 71 -14.63 2.66 -17.24
C ILE A 71 -15.12 4.09 -17.56
N ALA A 72 -15.59 4.84 -16.55
CA ALA A 72 -15.98 6.23 -16.70
C ALA A 72 -14.79 7.13 -17.06
N ASP A 73 -13.65 6.92 -16.40
CA ASP A 73 -12.42 7.68 -16.64
C ASP A 73 -11.86 7.36 -18.03
N SER A 74 -11.93 6.10 -18.47
CA SER A 74 -11.45 5.68 -19.80
C SER A 74 -12.35 6.20 -20.94
N VAL A 75 -13.67 6.17 -20.78
CA VAL A 75 -14.65 6.51 -21.84
C VAL A 75 -14.89 8.03 -21.95
N LEU A 76 -14.87 8.75 -20.83
CA LEU A 76 -15.10 10.20 -20.79
C LEU A 76 -13.80 10.98 -20.62
N ASP A 77 -12.65 10.38 -20.97
CA ASP A 77 -11.36 11.04 -20.85
C ASP A 77 -11.27 12.25 -21.78
N THR A 78 -11.37 13.44 -21.18
CA THR A 78 -11.19 14.74 -21.85
C THR A 78 -9.83 15.35 -21.53
N ASN A 79 -8.97 14.66 -20.78
CA ASN A 79 -7.63 15.14 -20.44
C ASN A 79 -6.64 15.01 -21.61
N THR A 80 -6.96 14.22 -22.64
CA THR A 80 -6.14 14.14 -23.86
C THR A 80 -6.43 15.29 -24.81
N ILE A 81 -5.48 16.21 -24.96
CA ILE A 81 -5.59 17.39 -25.85
C ILE A 81 -5.53 16.98 -27.34
N ALA A 82 -4.73 15.96 -27.68
CA ALA A 82 -4.53 15.53 -29.06
C ALA A 82 -5.52 14.42 -29.44
N THR A 83 -6.53 14.75 -30.25
CA THR A 83 -7.47 13.78 -30.84
C THR A 83 -6.83 12.92 -31.94
N ALA A 84 -5.74 13.39 -32.56
CA ALA A 84 -4.95 12.66 -33.54
C ALA A 84 -3.44 12.81 -33.25
N ALA A 85 -2.94 12.06 -32.26
CA ALA A 85 -1.51 12.03 -31.94
C ALA A 85 -0.70 11.33 -33.04
N ARG A 86 0.56 11.74 -33.23
CA ARG A 86 1.48 11.04 -34.15
C ARG A 86 1.81 9.64 -33.61
N PRO A 87 2.06 8.65 -34.48
CA PRO A 87 2.45 7.31 -34.04
C PRO A 87 3.70 7.38 -33.15
N GLY A 88 3.64 6.78 -31.96
CA GLY A 88 4.73 6.78 -30.98
C GLY A 88 4.78 7.97 -30.02
N THR A 89 3.91 8.98 -30.17
CA THR A 89 3.86 10.14 -29.24
C THR A 89 2.66 10.09 -28.28
N SER A 90 1.92 8.98 -28.25
CA SER A 90 0.80 8.75 -27.34
C SER A 90 0.74 7.27 -26.95
N LEU A 91 0.59 7.02 -25.65
CA LEU A 91 0.44 5.66 -25.09
C LEU A 91 -0.83 4.99 -25.65
N LYS A 92 -1.90 5.76 -25.90
CA LYS A 92 -3.17 5.26 -26.45
C LYS A 92 -3.07 4.81 -27.92
N THR A 93 -2.14 5.38 -28.70
CA THR A 93 -1.97 5.05 -30.13
C THR A 93 -0.99 3.90 -30.36
N ALA A 94 -0.12 3.60 -29.38
CA ALA A 94 0.89 2.55 -29.51
C ALA A 94 0.30 1.13 -29.68
N ALA A 95 -0.88 0.85 -29.11
CA ALA A 95 -1.48 -0.48 -29.16
C ALA A 95 -2.07 -0.85 -30.55
N ASN A 96 -2.64 0.11 -31.28
CA ASN A 96 -3.47 -0.19 -32.47
C ASN A 96 -2.71 -0.24 -33.80
N VAL A 97 -1.51 0.35 -33.88
CA VAL A 97 -0.78 0.48 -35.16
C VAL A 97 0.17 -0.70 -35.40
N VAL A 98 0.73 -1.29 -34.35
CA VAL A 98 1.70 -2.41 -34.48
C VAL A 98 1.02 -3.70 -34.95
N GLU A 99 -0.25 -3.93 -34.58
CA GLU A 99 -1.00 -5.13 -34.98
C GLU A 99 -1.42 -5.10 -36.47
N ASN A 100 -1.79 -3.93 -36.99
CA ASN A 100 -2.21 -3.77 -38.39
C ASN A 100 -1.06 -3.73 -39.39
N LEU A 101 0.11 -3.21 -39.00
CA LEU A 101 1.31 -3.24 -39.86
C LEU A 101 1.88 -4.67 -40.01
N CYS A 102 1.79 -5.50 -38.97
CA CYS A 102 2.26 -6.88 -39.03
C CYS A 102 1.37 -7.76 -39.95
N ARG A 103 0.05 -7.55 -39.95
CA ARG A 103 -0.88 -8.30 -40.84
C ARG A 103 -0.72 -7.96 -42.32
N ILE A 104 -0.39 -6.72 -42.67
CA ILE A 104 -0.19 -6.31 -44.07
C ILE A 104 1.14 -6.87 -44.62
N LEU A 105 2.17 -7.01 -43.79
CA LEU A 105 3.47 -7.53 -44.24
C LEU A 105 3.48 -9.05 -44.49
N THR A 106 2.63 -9.84 -43.80
CA THR A 106 2.55 -11.31 -43.96
C THR A 106 1.69 -11.76 -45.15
N ILE A 107 0.96 -10.85 -45.82
CA ILE A 107 0.18 -11.16 -47.04
C ILE A 107 0.98 -10.84 -48.32
N LEU A 108 2.10 -10.12 -48.19
CA LEU A 108 2.95 -9.71 -49.32
C LEU A 108 4.32 -10.44 -49.39
N PHE A 109 4.50 -11.51 -48.61
CA PHE A 109 5.55 -12.52 -48.74
C PHE A 109 4.94 -13.92 -48.66
#